data_AF-A0A285MVP6-F1
#
_entry.id   AF-A0A285MVP6-F1
#
_cell.length_a   1.000
_cell.length_b   1.000
_cell.length_c   1.000
_cell.angle_alpha   90.00
_cell.angle_beta   90.00
_cell.angle_gamma   90.00
#
_symmetry.space_group_name_H-M   'P 1'
#
loop_
_entity.id
_entity.type
_entity.pdbx_description
1 polymer ?
#
loop_
_entity_poly.entity_id
_entity_poly.type
_entity_poly.pdbx_seq_one_letter_code
_entity_poly.pdbx_strand_id
1 'polypeptide(L)'
;MKRRTFIKKTAVSGLACTLPPIFPVYPDLEYSVDELMGKADIELFGEGINLRKEAFESFEKMKKAAYSDGFDIKMISSYRDFYRQEGIWERKYLRFTEDNGMQPLDAIDKIIEYSTIPGTSRHHWGTDIDIIDGYPKTSGDVLVPEKFEAGGPFADFKIWLDENSEKFGYYMVYTNEPKRRGFKYEPWHYSYAPISIPMLTAYRKLNILKLLQKEEFLGCEYFTSGFLRTYIQNNILDINQNLL
;
A
#
# COMPACT_ATOMS: atom_id res chain seq x y z
N MET A 1 15.08 -91.81 2.63
CA MET A 1 15.96 -91.41 1.49
C MET A 1 15.58 -90.00 1.06
N LYS A 2 16.56 -89.08 1.09
CA LYS A 2 16.39 -87.63 0.92
C LYS A 2 16.23 -87.26 -0.57
N ARG A 3 15.18 -86.50 -0.92
CA ARG A 3 15.16 -85.65 -2.12
C ARG A 3 14.83 -84.23 -1.68
N ARG A 4 15.84 -83.36 -1.67
CA ARG A 4 15.70 -81.91 -1.45
C ARG A 4 15.59 -81.26 -2.82
N THR A 5 14.44 -80.67 -3.13
CA THR A 5 14.21 -79.83 -4.31
C THR A 5 14.58 -78.40 -3.95
N PHE A 6 15.58 -77.85 -4.63
CA PHE A 6 16.06 -76.48 -4.45
C PHE A 6 15.14 -75.52 -5.22
N ILE A 7 14.31 -74.74 -4.52
CA ILE A 7 13.62 -73.59 -5.12
C ILE A 7 14.57 -72.40 -5.03
N LYS A 8 15.13 -72.00 -6.18
CA LYS A 8 15.81 -70.70 -6.32
C LYS A 8 14.75 -69.61 -6.21
N LYS A 9 14.70 -68.92 -5.06
CA LYS A 9 13.97 -67.66 -4.93
C LYS A 9 14.84 -66.55 -5.52
N THR A 10 14.45 -66.04 -6.67
CA THR A 10 14.99 -64.79 -7.22
C THR A 10 14.44 -63.64 -6.37
N ALA A 11 15.29 -63.01 -5.56
CA ALA A 11 14.96 -61.77 -4.88
C ALA A 11 15.20 -60.61 -5.84
N VAL A 12 14.12 -60.03 -6.38
CA VAL A 12 14.19 -58.74 -7.07
C VAL A 12 14.16 -57.67 -5.99
N SER A 13 15.33 -57.16 -5.62
CA SER A 13 15.45 -55.97 -4.79
C SER A 13 15.09 -54.75 -5.65
N GLY A 14 13.82 -54.38 -5.68
CA GLY A 14 13.40 -53.08 -6.22
C GLY A 14 13.83 -51.99 -5.24
N LEU A 15 14.82 -51.17 -5.62
CA LEU A 15 15.03 -49.88 -4.96
C LEU A 15 13.80 -49.01 -5.28
N ALA A 16 12.89 -48.90 -4.32
CA ALA A 16 11.90 -47.84 -4.33
C ALA A 16 12.64 -46.52 -4.01
N CYS A 17 13.06 -45.80 -5.04
CA CYS A 17 13.46 -44.40 -4.89
C CYS A 17 12.22 -43.60 -4.53
N THR A 18 11.95 -43.46 -3.23
CA THR A 18 11.00 -42.47 -2.72
C THR A 18 11.59 -41.10 -3.04
N LEU A 19 11.12 -40.47 -4.12
CA LEU A 19 11.37 -39.04 -4.31
C LEU A 19 10.81 -38.32 -3.09
N PRO A 20 11.60 -37.47 -2.39
CA PRO A 20 11.05 -36.66 -1.32
C PRO A 20 9.90 -35.81 -1.88
N PRO A 21 8.84 -35.57 -1.11
CA PRO A 21 7.79 -34.65 -1.54
C PRO A 21 8.43 -33.31 -1.91
N ILE A 22 8.28 -32.91 -3.16
CA ILE A 22 8.63 -31.57 -3.62
C ILE A 22 7.59 -30.65 -2.99
N PHE A 23 7.90 -30.10 -1.83
CA PHE A 23 7.18 -28.95 -1.31
C PHE A 23 7.46 -27.79 -2.28
N PRO A 24 6.45 -27.07 -2.78
CA PRO A 24 6.70 -25.84 -3.48
C PRO A 24 7.47 -24.92 -2.54
N VAL A 25 8.75 -24.70 -2.85
CA VAL A 25 9.56 -23.64 -2.24
C VAL A 25 8.97 -22.36 -2.80
N TYR A 26 8.02 -21.78 -2.08
CA TYR A 26 7.68 -20.38 -2.27
C TYR A 26 8.95 -19.60 -1.94
N PRO A 27 9.44 -18.69 -2.80
CA PRO A 27 10.53 -17.81 -2.40
C PRO A 27 10.09 -17.15 -1.10
N ASP A 28 10.93 -17.20 -0.07
CA ASP A 28 10.69 -16.46 1.16
C ASP A 28 10.39 -15.02 0.75
N LEU A 29 9.13 -14.63 0.89
CA LEU A 29 8.76 -13.25 0.65
C LEU A 29 9.49 -12.46 1.74
N GLU A 30 10.29 -11.48 1.33
CA GLU A 30 10.98 -10.56 2.24
C GLU A 30 10.00 -9.89 3.22
N TYR A 31 8.72 -9.79 2.84
CA TYR A 31 7.62 -9.26 3.64
C TYR A 31 6.50 -10.30 3.78
N SER A 32 5.96 -10.44 4.99
CA SER A 32 4.82 -11.32 5.22
C SER A 32 3.54 -10.79 4.57
N VAL A 33 2.55 -11.66 4.34
CA VAL A 33 1.22 -11.23 3.84
C VAL A 33 0.58 -10.23 4.81
N ASP A 34 0.65 -10.50 6.11
CA ASP A 34 0.08 -9.63 7.14
C ASP A 34 0.77 -8.26 7.16
N GLU A 35 2.09 -8.21 6.99
CA GLU A 35 2.84 -6.95 6.89
C GLU A 35 2.43 -6.15 5.65
N LEU A 36 2.32 -6.80 4.49
CA LEU A 36 1.93 -6.13 3.25
C LEU A 36 0.46 -5.65 3.28
N MET A 37 -0.39 -6.29 4.07
CA MET A 37 -1.78 -5.88 4.31
C MET A 37 -1.95 -4.96 5.53
N GLY A 38 -0.87 -4.57 6.21
CA GLY A 38 -0.93 -3.68 7.38
C GLY A 38 -1.51 -4.32 8.65
N LYS A 39 -1.53 -5.65 8.72
CA LYS A 39 -2.00 -6.45 9.85
C LYS A 39 -0.88 -6.87 10.80
N ALA A 40 0.38 -6.78 10.36
CA ALA A 40 1.53 -7.04 11.22
C ALA A 40 1.88 -5.81 12.07
N ASP A 41 2.39 -6.07 13.27
CA ASP A 41 3.09 -5.05 14.05
C ASP A 41 4.50 -4.85 13.48
N ILE A 42 4.85 -3.61 13.16
CA ILE A 42 6.14 -3.26 12.55
C ILE A 42 6.83 -2.18 13.37
N GLU A 43 8.16 -2.22 13.38
CA GLU A 43 8.94 -1.18 14.06
C GLU A 43 8.87 0.15 13.29
N LEU A 44 8.51 1.22 14.00
CA LEU A 44 8.31 2.55 13.45
C LEU A 44 9.08 3.59 14.25
N PHE A 45 9.53 4.63 13.56
CA PHE A 45 10.42 5.65 14.06
C PHE A 45 9.79 7.05 13.92
N GLY A 46 10.05 7.88 14.94
CA GLY A 46 9.56 9.26 15.05
C GLY A 46 8.12 9.36 15.54
N GLU A 47 7.90 9.83 16.77
CA GLU A 47 6.55 10.05 17.29
C GLU A 47 5.79 11.06 16.42
N GLY A 48 4.59 10.68 15.97
CA GLY A 48 3.78 11.48 15.04
C GLY A 48 4.25 11.44 13.57
N ILE A 49 5.40 10.82 13.28
CA ILE A 49 5.91 10.56 11.92
C ILE A 49 5.72 9.09 11.56
N ASN A 50 6.04 8.15 12.45
CA ASN A 50 5.77 6.71 12.34
C ASN A 50 6.12 6.12 10.96
N LEU A 51 7.41 6.10 10.63
CA LEU A 51 7.94 5.50 9.40
C LEU A 51 8.94 4.40 9.71
N ARG A 52 9.20 3.50 8.76
CA ARG A 52 10.34 2.59 8.87
C ARG A 52 11.63 3.38 8.97
N LYS A 53 12.64 2.80 9.64
CA LYS A 53 13.89 3.49 9.99
C LYS A 53 14.50 4.31 8.84
N GLU A 54 14.76 3.69 7.69
CA GLU A 54 15.41 4.37 6.57
C GLU A 54 14.53 5.48 5.97
N ALA A 55 13.22 5.23 5.88
CA ALA A 55 12.25 6.23 5.44
C ALA A 55 12.23 7.42 6.41
N PHE A 56 12.20 7.16 7.72
CA PHE A 56 12.27 8.18 8.76
C PHE A 56 13.55 9.02 8.67
N GLU A 57 14.72 8.38 8.59
CA GLU A 57 16.01 9.08 8.50
C GLU A 57 16.10 9.94 7.23
N SER A 58 15.54 9.46 6.10
CA SER A 58 15.47 10.25 4.88
C SER A 58 14.46 11.40 4.99
N PHE A 59 13.32 11.17 5.63
CA PHE A 59 12.31 12.20 5.89
C PHE A 59 12.88 13.33 6.77
N GLU A 60 13.66 13.01 7.79
CA GLU A 60 14.32 14.04 8.62
C GLU A 60 15.28 14.92 7.81
N LYS A 61 16.00 14.33 6.84
CA LYS A 61 16.86 15.10 5.92
C LYS A 61 16.04 16.01 5.01
N MET A 62 14.96 15.48 4.43
CA MET A 62 14.03 16.27 3.60
C MET A 62 13.42 17.42 4.39
N LYS A 63 12.96 17.16 5.62
CA LYS A 63 12.38 18.17 6.52
C LYS A 63 13.38 19.27 6.87
N LYS A 64 14.64 18.93 7.13
CA LYS A 64 15.71 19.92 7.39
C LYS A 64 16.03 20.77 6.17
N ALA A 65 16.03 20.18 4.97
CA ALA A 65 16.24 20.90 3.73
C ALA A 65 15.09 21.88 3.46
N ALA A 66 13.84 21.41 3.55
CA ALA A 66 12.64 22.23 3.41
C ALA A 66 12.64 23.43 4.38
N TYR A 67 13.01 23.18 5.65
CA TYR A 67 13.12 24.24 6.65
C TYR A 67 14.17 25.30 6.31
N SER A 68 15.31 24.87 5.75
CA SER A 68 16.36 25.80 5.29
C SER A 68 15.91 26.66 4.12
N ASP A 69 14.99 26.15 3.31
CA ASP A 69 14.40 26.85 2.16
C ASP A 69 13.09 27.59 2.50
N GLY A 70 12.71 27.63 3.79
CA GLY A 70 11.59 28.45 4.28
C GLY A 70 10.25 27.73 4.46
N PHE A 71 10.21 26.40 4.37
CA PHE A 71 8.99 25.59 4.55
C PHE A 71 9.02 24.77 5.84
N ASP A 72 7.90 24.68 6.56
CA ASP A 72 7.79 23.80 7.72
C ASP A 72 6.97 22.56 7.38
N ILE A 73 7.62 21.42 7.11
CA ILE A 73 6.88 20.21 6.79
C ILE A 73 6.08 19.73 8.00
N LYS A 74 4.76 19.77 7.86
CA LYS A 74 3.80 19.20 8.80
C LYS A 74 3.26 17.88 8.27
N MET A 75 3.43 16.83 9.08
CA MET A 75 2.84 15.51 8.83
C MET A 75 1.33 15.55 9.11
N ILE A 76 0.53 15.20 8.11
CA ILE A 76 -0.92 15.01 8.26
C ILE A 76 -1.24 13.54 8.52
N SER A 77 -0.57 12.65 7.80
CA SER A 77 -0.83 11.21 7.86
C SER A 77 0.41 10.43 7.42
N SER A 78 0.64 9.28 8.06
CA SER A 78 1.78 8.39 7.79
C SER A 78 1.35 6.94 8.04
N TYR A 79 2.10 6.10 8.77
CA TYR A 79 1.70 4.73 9.03
C TYR A 79 0.26 4.63 9.57
N ARG A 80 -0.47 3.71 8.94
CA ARG A 80 -1.81 3.28 9.33
C ARG A 80 -1.85 1.78 9.20
N ASP A 81 -2.22 1.09 10.26
CA ASP A 81 -2.51 -0.34 10.19
C ASP A 81 -3.83 -0.60 9.44
N PHE A 82 -4.13 -1.88 9.24
CA PHE A 82 -5.35 -2.36 8.59
C PHE A 82 -6.59 -1.81 9.30
N TYR A 83 -6.66 -1.92 10.63
CA TYR A 83 -7.84 -1.59 11.43
C TYR A 83 -8.14 -0.09 11.43
N ARG A 84 -7.11 0.76 11.43
CA ARG A 84 -7.29 2.21 11.26
C ARG A 84 -7.83 2.53 9.87
N GLN A 85 -7.34 1.85 8.83
CA GLN A 85 -7.85 2.03 7.47
C GLN A 85 -9.29 1.53 7.31
N GLU A 86 -9.63 0.40 7.93
CA GLU A 86 -11.00 -0.13 8.06
C GLU A 86 -11.93 0.90 8.71
N GLY A 87 -11.56 1.45 9.87
CA GLY A 87 -12.36 2.50 10.49
C GLY A 87 -12.53 3.75 9.61
N ILE A 88 -11.53 4.14 8.81
CA ILE A 88 -11.66 5.24 7.84
C ILE A 88 -12.64 4.87 6.73
N TRP A 89 -12.54 3.65 6.20
CA TRP A 89 -13.42 3.12 5.17
C TRP A 89 -14.86 3.10 5.64
N GLU A 90 -15.15 2.45 6.77
CA GLU A 90 -16.50 2.27 7.29
C GLU A 90 -17.17 3.60 7.63
N ARG A 91 -16.44 4.55 8.22
CA ARG A 91 -16.96 5.91 8.45
C ARG A 91 -17.35 6.61 7.15
N LYS A 92 -16.55 6.46 6.09
CA LYS A 92 -16.88 7.06 4.79
C LYS A 92 -18.07 6.35 4.14
N TYR A 93 -18.13 5.02 4.23
CA TYR A 93 -19.22 4.20 3.71
C TYR A 93 -20.54 4.59 4.35
N LEU A 94 -20.63 4.56 5.69
CA LEU A 94 -21.84 4.96 6.42
C LEU A 94 -22.25 6.40 6.13
N ARG A 95 -21.31 7.35 6.11
CA ARG A 95 -21.63 8.74 5.74
C ARG A 95 -22.25 8.82 4.35
N PHE A 96 -21.74 8.07 3.40
CA PHE A 96 -22.20 8.12 2.04
C PHE A 96 -23.52 7.38 1.81
N THR A 97 -23.74 6.25 2.47
CA THR A 97 -24.98 5.48 2.35
C THR A 97 -26.08 6.00 3.26
N GLU A 98 -25.81 6.11 4.57
CA GLU A 98 -26.82 6.43 5.57
C GLU A 98 -27.10 7.94 5.64
N ASP A 99 -26.05 8.78 5.72
CA ASP A 99 -26.24 10.22 5.90
C ASP A 99 -26.60 10.91 4.58
N ASN A 100 -26.00 10.47 3.46
CA ASN A 100 -26.17 11.08 2.14
C ASN A 100 -27.14 10.33 1.22
N GLY A 101 -27.59 9.12 1.58
CA GLY A 101 -28.55 8.34 0.80
C GLY A 101 -28.02 7.77 -0.52
N MET A 102 -26.69 7.68 -0.70
CA MET A 102 -26.11 7.11 -1.94
C MET A 102 -26.29 5.59 -2.00
N GLN A 103 -26.39 5.06 -3.22
CA GLN A 103 -26.35 3.62 -3.41
C GLN A 103 -24.99 3.06 -2.99
N PRO A 104 -24.91 1.84 -2.44
CA PRO A 104 -23.65 1.26 -1.96
C PRO A 104 -22.50 1.27 -2.97
N LEU A 105 -22.76 0.94 -4.24
CA LEU A 105 -21.73 0.95 -5.28
C LEU A 105 -21.24 2.37 -5.58
N ASP A 106 -22.15 3.36 -5.65
CA ASP A 106 -21.78 4.77 -5.84
C ASP A 106 -20.97 5.30 -4.66
N ALA A 107 -21.31 4.88 -3.43
CA ALA A 107 -20.55 5.20 -2.24
C ALA A 107 -19.13 4.60 -2.29
N ILE A 108 -18.99 3.33 -2.69
CA ILE A 108 -17.69 2.67 -2.88
C ILE A 108 -16.86 3.40 -3.93
N ASP A 109 -17.43 3.68 -5.11
CA ASP A 109 -16.76 4.42 -6.18
C ASP A 109 -16.30 5.80 -5.68
N LYS A 110 -17.12 6.47 -4.87
CA LYS A 110 -16.77 7.75 -4.25
C LYS A 110 -15.63 7.65 -3.24
N ILE A 111 -15.59 6.56 -2.45
CA ILE A 111 -14.53 6.31 -1.47
C ILE A 111 -13.19 6.10 -2.15
N ILE A 112 -13.17 5.26 -3.20
CA ILE A 112 -11.94 4.90 -3.91
C ILE A 112 -11.39 6.00 -4.83
N GLU A 113 -12.03 7.17 -4.88
CA GLU A 113 -11.42 8.37 -5.47
C GLU A 113 -10.17 8.82 -4.69
N TYR A 114 -10.17 8.69 -3.36
CA TYR A 114 -9.14 9.20 -2.44
C TYR A 114 -8.89 8.29 -1.21
N SER A 115 -9.41 7.06 -1.20
CA SER A 115 -9.30 6.16 -0.05
C SER A 115 -9.12 4.72 -0.50
N THR A 116 -8.15 4.06 0.08
CA THR A 116 -7.86 2.66 -0.22
C THR A 116 -8.81 1.72 0.52
N ILE A 117 -9.10 0.59 -0.11
CA ILE A 117 -9.70 -0.59 0.54
C ILE A 117 -8.73 -1.05 1.65
N PRO A 118 -9.20 -1.38 2.87
CA PRO A 118 -8.37 -1.96 3.93
C PRO A 118 -7.52 -3.13 3.43
N GLY A 119 -6.23 -3.13 3.77
CA GLY A 119 -5.26 -4.12 3.28
C GLY A 119 -4.63 -3.79 1.93
N THR A 120 -4.95 -2.64 1.33
CA THR A 120 -4.38 -2.17 0.06
C THR A 120 -3.70 -0.80 0.17
N SER A 121 -3.69 -0.19 1.36
CA SER A 121 -3.08 1.11 1.58
C SER A 121 -1.56 1.02 1.58
N ARG A 122 -0.89 1.92 0.85
CA ARG A 122 0.58 2.03 0.92
C ARG A 122 1.07 2.56 2.27
N HIS A 123 0.23 3.27 3.01
CA HIS A 123 0.53 3.66 4.39
C HIS A 123 0.75 2.47 5.33
N HIS A 124 0.23 1.28 4.99
CA HIS A 124 0.53 0.05 5.72
C HIS A 124 2.02 -0.29 5.74
N TRP A 125 2.77 0.22 4.77
CA TRP A 125 4.18 -0.11 4.61
C TRP A 125 5.10 0.75 5.47
N GLY A 126 4.58 1.82 6.10
CA GLY A 126 5.41 2.75 6.87
C GLY A 126 6.40 3.53 6.00
N THR A 127 6.08 3.71 4.72
CA THR A 127 6.89 4.41 3.71
C THR A 127 6.22 5.64 3.14
N ASP A 128 4.92 5.80 3.38
CA ASP A 128 4.07 6.79 2.70
C ASP A 128 3.65 7.88 3.68
N ILE A 129 3.68 9.13 3.20
CA ILE A 129 3.43 10.35 3.96
C ILE A 129 2.46 11.25 3.22
N ASP A 130 1.56 11.86 3.98
CA ASP A 130 0.73 12.99 3.55
C ASP A 130 1.23 14.23 4.28
N ILE A 131 1.75 15.20 3.53
CA ILE A 131 2.43 16.38 4.08
C ILE A 131 1.88 17.69 3.54
N ILE A 132 1.93 18.74 4.36
CA ILE A 132 1.61 20.12 4.01
C ILE A 132 2.71 21.06 4.53
N ASP A 133 2.69 22.31 4.08
CA ASP A 133 3.42 23.38 4.75
C ASP A 133 2.66 23.84 6.01
N GLY A 134 3.38 23.94 7.12
CA GLY A 134 2.89 24.31 8.44
C GLY A 134 2.75 25.81 8.67
N TYR A 135 3.40 26.66 7.87
CA TYR A 135 3.32 28.12 8.03
C TYR A 135 1.97 28.73 7.61
N PRO A 136 1.38 28.36 6.46
CA PRO A 136 0.12 28.94 6.02
C PRO A 136 -1.04 28.54 6.93
N LYS A 137 -1.81 29.52 7.40
CA LYS A 137 -3.07 29.25 8.10
C LYS A 137 -4.12 28.83 7.08
N THR A 138 -4.73 27.66 7.30
CA THR A 138 -5.79 27.15 6.43
C THR A 138 -6.97 26.66 7.26
N SER A 139 -8.16 26.68 6.67
CA SER A 139 -9.39 26.14 7.24
C SER A 139 -9.91 24.97 6.39
N GLY A 140 -10.76 24.14 6.98
CA GLY A 140 -11.35 22.97 6.30
C GLY A 140 -10.33 21.88 5.99
N ASP A 141 -10.64 21.03 5.02
CA ASP A 141 -9.77 19.94 4.60
C ASP A 141 -8.47 20.49 3.98
N VAL A 142 -7.34 20.00 4.46
CA VAL A 142 -6.00 20.42 4.02
C VAL A 142 -5.46 19.59 2.86
N LEU A 143 -5.99 18.38 2.66
CA LEU A 143 -5.57 17.45 1.61
C LEU A 143 -6.50 17.57 0.40
N VAL A 144 -6.50 18.75 -0.23
CA VAL A 144 -7.27 19.04 -1.44
C VAL A 144 -6.37 19.67 -2.50
N PRO A 145 -6.43 19.26 -3.78
CA PRO A 145 -5.42 19.65 -4.76
C PRO A 145 -5.33 21.15 -4.97
N GLU A 146 -6.46 21.85 -4.88
CA GLU A 146 -6.55 23.30 -5.06
C GLU A 146 -5.69 24.07 -4.05
N LYS A 147 -5.35 23.47 -2.89
CA LYS A 147 -4.46 24.09 -1.92
C LYS A 147 -2.99 24.04 -2.31
N PHE A 148 -2.61 23.12 -3.19
CA PHE A 148 -1.24 22.91 -3.68
C PHE A 148 -1.00 23.49 -5.08
N GLU A 149 -2.07 23.87 -5.77
CA GLU A 149 -1.99 24.49 -7.10
C GLU A 149 -1.88 26.02 -7.02
N ALA A 150 -1.64 26.66 -8.16
CA ALA A 150 -1.43 28.10 -8.25
C ALA A 150 -2.52 28.91 -7.52
N GLY A 151 -2.09 29.78 -6.60
CA GLY A 151 -2.98 30.58 -5.75
C GLY A 151 -3.44 29.88 -4.46
N GLY A 152 -3.12 28.59 -4.30
CA GLY A 152 -3.31 27.83 -3.07
C GLY A 152 -2.25 28.13 -2.01
N PRO A 153 -2.57 27.94 -0.71
CA PRO A 153 -1.64 28.22 0.39
C PRO A 153 -0.36 27.38 0.38
N PHE A 154 -0.36 26.21 -0.27
CA PHE A 154 0.77 25.29 -0.34
C PHE A 154 1.42 25.27 -1.73
N ALA A 155 1.11 26.23 -2.60
CA ALA A 155 1.61 26.28 -3.97
C ALA A 155 3.15 26.29 -4.04
N ASP A 156 3.80 27.17 -3.27
CA ASP A 156 5.26 27.28 -3.24
C ASP A 156 5.90 26.02 -2.64
N PHE A 157 5.25 25.42 -1.64
CA PHE A 157 5.70 24.17 -1.04
C PHE A 157 5.60 22.99 -2.02
N LYS A 158 4.53 22.93 -2.82
CA LYS A 158 4.38 21.95 -3.90
C LYS A 158 5.53 22.10 -4.89
N ILE A 159 5.82 23.31 -5.36
CA ILE A 159 6.94 23.57 -6.27
C ILE A 159 8.26 23.07 -5.67
N TRP A 160 8.49 23.35 -4.37
CA TRP A 160 9.67 22.85 -3.68
C TRP A 160 9.73 21.32 -3.65
N LEU A 161 8.60 20.64 -3.38
CA LEU A 161 8.53 19.19 -3.37
C LEU A 161 8.85 18.60 -4.75
N ASP A 162 8.26 19.13 -5.82
CA ASP A 162 8.52 18.68 -7.21
C ASP A 162 10.02 18.76 -7.57
N GLU A 163 10.74 19.76 -7.06
CA GLU A 163 12.16 19.97 -7.33
C GLU A 163 13.11 19.18 -6.41
N ASN A 164 12.64 18.75 -5.24
CA ASN A 164 13.52 18.28 -4.15
C ASN A 164 13.18 16.91 -3.56
N SER A 165 11.91 16.48 -3.54
CA SER A 165 11.50 15.28 -2.78
C SER A 165 12.27 14.03 -3.23
N GLU A 166 12.49 13.89 -4.54
CA GLU A 166 13.17 12.73 -5.13
C GLU A 166 14.64 12.62 -4.70
N LYS A 167 15.30 13.73 -4.36
CA LYS A 167 16.68 13.74 -3.80
C LYS A 167 16.77 13.01 -2.46
N PHE A 168 15.64 12.88 -1.77
CA PHE A 168 15.48 12.16 -0.51
C PHE A 168 14.76 10.81 -0.70
N GLY A 169 14.59 10.36 -1.94
CA GLY A 169 13.93 9.10 -2.27
C GLY A 169 12.40 9.13 -2.11
N TYR A 170 11.79 10.30 -1.93
CA TYR A 170 10.34 10.46 -1.83
C TYR A 170 9.75 10.86 -3.19
N TYR A 171 8.81 10.06 -3.67
CA TYR A 171 8.15 10.28 -4.97
C TYR A 171 6.65 10.43 -4.76
N MET A 172 6.07 11.41 -5.44
CA MET A 172 4.62 11.59 -5.48
C MET A 172 3.97 10.36 -6.11
N VAL A 173 3.01 9.73 -5.42
CA VAL A 173 2.44 8.46 -5.89
C VAL A 173 1.36 8.69 -6.94
N TYR A 174 0.43 9.61 -6.65
CA TYR A 174 -0.74 9.85 -7.47
C TYR A 174 -0.60 11.18 -8.22
N THR A 175 0.12 11.13 -9.34
CA THR A 175 0.43 12.30 -10.18
C THR A 175 -0.77 12.84 -10.93
N ASN A 176 -0.67 14.06 -11.47
CA ASN A 176 -1.69 14.72 -12.28
C ASN A 176 -1.64 14.32 -13.76
N GLU A 177 -1.28 13.06 -14.03
CA GLU A 177 -1.19 12.54 -15.39
C GLU A 177 -2.61 12.24 -15.95
N PRO A 178 -3.04 12.87 -17.06
CA PRO A 178 -4.43 12.77 -17.55
C PRO A 178 -4.91 11.36 -17.89
N LYS A 179 -3.98 10.42 -18.07
CA LYS A 179 -4.29 9.03 -18.45
C LYS A 179 -4.46 8.10 -17.24
N ARG A 180 -4.15 8.55 -16.02
CA ARG A 180 -4.36 7.74 -14.81
C ARG A 180 -5.84 7.56 -14.51
N ARG A 181 -6.21 6.38 -14.04
CA ARG A 181 -7.59 5.91 -13.83
C ARG A 181 -7.89 5.58 -12.37
N GLY A 182 -6.85 5.46 -11.54
CA GLY A 182 -6.95 5.08 -10.13
C GLY A 182 -7.36 6.23 -9.22
N PHE A 183 -6.73 6.27 -8.04
CA PHE A 183 -6.86 7.41 -7.13
C PHE A 183 -6.58 8.72 -7.85
N LYS A 184 -7.33 9.75 -7.48
CA LYS A 184 -7.22 11.10 -8.04
C LYS A 184 -5.84 11.69 -7.74
N TYR A 185 -5.57 12.86 -8.32
CA TYR A 185 -4.34 13.59 -8.06
C TYR A 185 -4.21 13.95 -6.57
N GLU A 186 -3.08 13.58 -5.96
CA GLU A 186 -2.78 13.82 -4.54
C GLU A 186 -1.40 14.48 -4.37
N PRO A 187 -1.28 15.82 -4.53
CA PRO A 187 0.00 16.54 -4.42
C PRO A 187 0.68 16.47 -3.04
N TRP A 188 -0.01 15.96 -2.03
CA TRP A 188 0.48 15.79 -0.66
C TRP A 188 1.11 14.41 -0.41
N HIS A 189 0.84 13.43 -1.27
CA HIS A 189 1.07 12.01 -0.98
C HIS A 189 2.36 11.49 -1.63
N TYR A 190 3.38 11.23 -0.81
CA TYR A 190 4.70 10.78 -1.24
C TYR A 190 5.07 9.45 -0.61
N SER A 191 5.77 8.60 -1.36
CA SER A 191 6.25 7.30 -0.90
C SER A 191 7.77 7.22 -1.00
N TYR A 192 8.41 6.68 0.05
CA TYR A 192 9.83 6.39 0.04
C TYR A 192 10.13 5.19 -0.88
N ALA A 193 10.65 5.48 -2.07
CA ALA A 193 10.86 4.51 -3.14
C ALA A 193 11.77 3.32 -2.76
N PRO A 194 12.89 3.50 -2.04
CA PRO A 194 13.82 2.39 -1.77
C PRO A 194 13.19 1.20 -1.04
N ILE A 195 12.16 1.43 -0.22
CA ILE A 195 11.42 0.36 0.47
C ILE A 195 10.08 0.05 -0.22
N SER A 196 9.37 1.08 -0.72
CA SER A 196 8.03 0.85 -1.25
C SER A 196 8.00 0.07 -2.57
N ILE A 197 9.04 0.17 -3.41
CA ILE A 197 9.18 -0.61 -4.66
C ILE A 197 9.31 -2.11 -4.38
N PRO A 198 10.24 -2.60 -3.53
CA PRO A 198 10.31 -4.03 -3.22
C PRO A 198 9.04 -4.53 -2.51
N MET A 199 8.42 -3.72 -1.64
CA MET A 199 7.13 -4.07 -1.02
C MET A 199 5.99 -4.20 -2.04
N LEU A 200 5.85 -3.27 -2.99
CA LEU A 200 4.87 -3.39 -4.07
C LEU A 200 5.16 -4.62 -4.95
N THR A 201 6.43 -4.91 -5.23
CA THR A 201 6.85 -6.09 -5.97
C THR A 201 6.43 -7.38 -5.25
N ALA A 202 6.60 -7.44 -3.94
CA ALA A 202 6.15 -8.57 -3.13
C ALA A 202 4.61 -8.67 -3.09
N TYR A 203 3.93 -7.54 -2.90
CA TYR A 203 2.46 -7.46 -2.87
C TYR A 203 1.82 -7.94 -4.16
N ARG A 204 2.39 -7.60 -5.31
CA ARG A 204 1.94 -8.03 -6.65
C ARG A 204 2.05 -9.54 -6.88
N LYS A 205 2.87 -10.25 -6.12
CA LYS A 205 2.98 -11.72 -6.17
C LYS A 205 1.86 -12.42 -5.41
N LEU A 206 1.12 -11.70 -4.57
CA LEU A 206 0.01 -12.23 -3.80
C LEU A 206 -1.24 -12.41 -4.67
N ASN A 207 -2.13 -13.31 -4.26
CA ASN A 207 -3.49 -13.36 -4.79
C ASN A 207 -4.36 -12.32 -4.07
N ILE A 208 -4.12 -11.04 -4.37
CA ILE A 208 -4.78 -9.89 -3.73
C ILE A 208 -6.30 -10.03 -3.77
N LEU A 209 -6.85 -10.46 -4.91
CA LEU A 209 -8.29 -10.70 -5.08
C LEU A 209 -8.82 -11.68 -4.02
N LYS A 210 -8.15 -12.82 -3.83
CA LYS A 210 -8.56 -13.83 -2.84
C LYS A 210 -8.34 -13.36 -1.40
N LEU A 211 -7.36 -12.49 -1.16
CA LEU A 211 -7.13 -11.92 0.17
C LEU A 211 -8.27 -10.96 0.53
N LEU A 212 -8.60 -10.02 -0.35
CA LEU A 212 -9.68 -9.05 -0.12
C LEU A 212 -11.06 -9.69 0.02
N GLN A 213 -11.32 -10.81 -0.66
CA GLN A 213 -12.57 -11.57 -0.52
C GLN A 213 -12.73 -12.28 0.84
N LYS A 214 -11.68 -12.36 1.65
CA LYS A 214 -11.73 -12.94 3.01
C LYS A 214 -11.92 -11.89 4.09
N GLU A 215 -11.83 -10.62 3.75
CA GLU A 215 -11.98 -9.53 4.70
C GLU A 215 -13.46 -9.25 4.96
N GLU A 216 -13.79 -8.88 6.19
CA GLU A 216 -15.16 -8.64 6.65
C GLU A 216 -15.26 -7.22 7.24
N PHE A 217 -15.81 -6.28 6.46
CA PHE A 217 -16.11 -4.90 6.87
C PHE A 217 -17.20 -4.32 5.97
N LEU A 218 -17.78 -3.17 6.33
CA LEU A 218 -18.90 -2.59 5.58
C LEU A 218 -18.59 -2.38 4.09
N GLY A 219 -19.48 -2.86 3.22
CA GLY A 219 -19.36 -2.72 1.76
C GLY A 219 -18.53 -3.83 1.07
N CYS A 220 -17.90 -4.74 1.83
CA CYS A 220 -17.11 -5.83 1.25
C CYS A 220 -17.96 -6.82 0.43
N GLU A 221 -19.27 -6.89 0.66
CA GLU A 221 -20.21 -7.72 -0.10
C GLU A 221 -20.29 -7.32 -1.59
N TYR A 222 -19.88 -6.09 -1.94
CA TYR A 222 -19.83 -5.60 -3.31
C TYR A 222 -18.49 -5.88 -4.01
N PHE A 223 -17.52 -6.48 -3.33
CA PHE A 223 -16.19 -6.77 -3.88
C PHE A 223 -16.17 -8.01 -4.77
N THR A 224 -16.94 -7.93 -5.86
CA THR A 224 -16.95 -8.95 -6.90
C THR A 224 -15.57 -9.10 -7.54
N SER A 225 -15.29 -10.27 -8.13
CA SER A 225 -14.05 -10.50 -8.87
C SER A 225 -13.81 -9.49 -9.99
N GLY A 226 -14.87 -9.00 -10.64
CA GLY A 226 -14.77 -7.98 -11.70
C GLY A 226 -14.37 -6.61 -11.16
N PHE A 227 -15.01 -6.20 -10.07
CA PHE A 227 -14.66 -4.97 -9.35
C PHE A 227 -13.20 -5.00 -8.87
N LEU A 228 -12.81 -6.06 -8.15
CA LEU A 228 -11.46 -6.16 -7.58
C LEU A 228 -10.35 -6.20 -8.63
N ARG A 229 -10.57 -6.86 -9.79
CA ARG A 229 -9.60 -6.82 -10.89
C ARG A 229 -9.39 -5.40 -11.41
N THR A 230 -10.48 -4.63 -11.54
CA THR A 230 -10.44 -3.24 -11.98
C THR A 230 -9.75 -2.36 -10.95
N TYR A 231 -10.10 -2.53 -9.67
CA TYR A 231 -9.47 -1.81 -8.56
C TYR A 231 -7.96 -2.11 -8.46
N ILE A 232 -7.54 -3.37 -8.56
CA ILE A 232 -6.10 -3.72 -8.55
C ILE A 232 -5.39 -3.03 -9.72
N GLN A 233 -5.95 -3.11 -10.94
CA GLN A 233 -5.31 -2.53 -12.11
C GLN A 233 -5.24 -1.00 -12.06
N ASN A 234 -6.33 -0.35 -11.65
CA ASN A 234 -6.45 1.10 -11.72
C ASN A 234 -5.96 1.76 -10.42
N ASN A 235 -6.39 1.30 -9.24
CA ASN A 235 -6.09 2.00 -7.99
C ASN A 235 -4.74 1.59 -7.39
N ILE A 236 -4.35 0.32 -7.51
CA ILE A 236 -3.09 -0.16 -6.91
C ILE A 236 -1.91 0.03 -7.87
N LEU A 237 -2.10 -0.20 -9.17
CA LEU A 237 -1.01 -0.24 -10.15
C LEU A 237 -0.88 0.99 -11.05
N ASP A 238 -1.90 1.84 -11.16
CA ASP A 238 -1.86 3.06 -11.97
C ASP A 238 -1.35 4.26 -11.15
N ILE A 239 -0.08 4.15 -10.72
CA ILE A 239 0.65 5.14 -9.93
C ILE A 239 1.83 5.71 -10.74
N ASN A 240 2.60 6.60 -10.12
CA ASN A 240 3.87 7.08 -10.67
C ASN A 240 4.78 5.90 -11.09
N GLN A 241 5.23 5.91 -12.35
CA GLN A 241 6.00 4.83 -12.95
C GLN A 241 7.38 4.64 -12.29
N ASN A 242 7.90 5.66 -11.61
CA ASN A 242 9.13 5.57 -10.83
C ASN A 242 8.97 4.70 -9.56
N LEU A 243 7.74 4.30 -9.20
CA LEU A 243 7.41 3.47 -8.04
C LEU A 243 6.98 2.03 -8.39
N LEU A 244 7.10 1.61 -9.65
CA LEU A 244 6.60 0.32 -10.16
C LEU A 244 7.66 -0.78 -10.33
#